data_AF-A0A7C5TSN2-F1
#
_entry.id   AF-A0A7C5TSN2-F1
#
_cell.length_a   1.000
_cell.length_b   1.000
_cell.length_c   1.000
_cell.angle_alpha   90.00
_cell.angle_beta   90.00
_cell.angle_gamma   90.00
#
_symmetry.space_group_name_H-M   'P 1'
#
loop_
_entity.id
_entity.type
_entity.pdbx_description
1 polymer ?
#
loop_
_entity_poly.entity_id
_entity_poly.type
_entity_poly.pdbx_seq_one_letter_code
_entity_poly.pdbx_strand_id
1 'polypeptide(L)' 'MHRHLRHALLALVAGGLVAAASAPAAAAHTGGPALPEQAPAPADNPTTPAKVELGKMLYFDPRLSSTGTVSCNSC' A
#
# COMPACT_ATOMS: atom_id res chain seq x y z
N MET A 1 -44.72 12.76 -24.47
CA MET A 1 -44.19 11.40 -24.69
C MET A 1 -43.03 11.37 -25.72
N HIS A 2 -43.18 11.86 -26.95
CA HIS A 2 -42.09 11.81 -27.96
C HIS A 2 -40.89 12.76 -27.73
N ARG A 3 -41.06 13.92 -27.08
CA ARG A 3 -39.95 14.86 -26.82
C ARG A 3 -38.95 14.34 -25.79
N HIS A 4 -39.41 13.61 -24.77
CA HIS A 4 -38.54 13.01 -23.76
C HIS A 4 -37.71 11.84 -24.31
N LEU A 5 -38.25 11.11 -25.30
CA LEU A 5 -37.55 10.00 -25.95
C LEU A 5 -36.37 10.47 -26.81
N ARG A 6 -36.44 11.68 -27.38
CA ARG A 6 -35.35 12.29 -28.17
C ARG A 6 -34.20 12.78 -27.28
N HIS A 7 -34.48 13.22 -26.06
CA HIS A 7 -33.45 13.63 -25.10
C HIS A 7 -32.74 12.43 -24.46
N ALA A 8 -33.45 11.31 -24.28
CA ALA A 8 -32.86 10.05 -23.82
C ALA A 8 -31.85 9.46 -24.83
N LEU A 9 -32.12 9.56 -26.14
CA LEU A 9 -31.20 9.07 -27.16
C LEU A 9 -29.91 9.92 -27.30
N LEU A 10 -29.98 11.23 -27.07
CA LEU A 10 -28.82 12.12 -27.17
C LEU A 10 -27.82 11.95 -26.01
N ALA A 11 -28.28 11.48 -24.84
CA ALA A 11 -27.43 11.29 -23.67
C ALA A 11 -26.50 10.06 -23.78
N LEU A 12 -26.80 9.09 -24.65
CA LEU A 12 -26.02 7.86 -24.76
C LEU A 12 -24.71 7.99 -25.57
N VAL A 13 -24.55 9.07 -26.35
CA VAL A 13 -23.41 9.22 -27.28
C VAL A 13 -22.25 10.05 -26.68
N ALA A 14 -22.47 10.75 -25.57
CA ALA A 14 -21.52 11.75 -25.04
C ALA A 14 -20.72 11.31 -23.80
N GLY A 15 -20.93 10.10 -23.27
CA GLY A 15 -20.23 9.59 -22.08
C GLY A 15 -18.82 9.10 -22.39
N GLY A 16 -17.90 10.04 -22.64
CA GLY A 16 -16.53 9.80 -23.07
C GLY A 16 -15.72 8.86 -22.17
N LEU A 17 -15.01 7.95 -22.84
CA LEU A 17 -13.92 7.16 -22.31
C LEU A 17 -12.67 8.04 -22.17
N VAL A 18 -12.48 8.69 -21.01
CA VAL A 18 -11.19 9.26 -20.63
C VAL A 18 -10.90 8.87 -19.18
N ALA A 19 -10.18 7.75 -19.02
CA ALA A 19 -9.48 7.43 -17.78
C ALA A 19 -7.99 7.37 -18.10
N ALA A 20 -7.35 8.54 -18.16
CA ALA A 20 -5.89 8.62 -18.06
C ALA A 20 -5.53 8.37 -16.60
N ALA A 21 -5.12 7.14 -16.27
CA ALA A 21 -4.58 6.81 -14.97
C ALA A 21 -3.22 7.50 -14.80
N SER A 22 -3.18 8.65 -14.14
CA SER A 22 -1.95 9.23 -13.64
C SER A 22 -1.47 8.39 -12.45
N ALA A 23 -0.41 7.60 -12.66
CA ALA A 23 0.33 7.01 -11.55
C ALA A 23 0.97 8.15 -10.74
N PRO A 24 0.82 8.19 -9.41
CA PRO A 24 1.55 9.17 -8.61
C PRO A 24 3.04 8.87 -8.72
N ALA A 25 3.83 9.88 -9.09
CA ALA A 25 5.27 9.80 -8.98
C ALA A 25 5.61 9.56 -7.50
N ALA A 26 6.27 8.44 -7.20
CA ALA A 26 6.78 8.19 -5.87
C ALA A 26 7.69 9.35 -5.48
N ALA A 27 7.35 10.07 -4.42
CA ALA A 27 8.20 11.12 -3.88
C ALA A 27 9.52 10.47 -3.45
N ALA A 28 10.58 10.72 -4.22
CA ALA A 28 11.92 10.33 -3.82
C ALA A 28 12.27 11.09 -2.54
N HIS A 29 12.79 10.39 -1.53
CA HIS A 29 13.29 11.01 -0.32
C HIS A 29 14.55 11.81 -0.69
N THR A 30 14.41 13.10 -0.95
CA THR A 30 15.48 13.97 -1.50
C THR A 30 16.47 14.49 -0.46
N GLY A 31 16.41 14.02 0.79
CA GLY A 31 17.12 14.65 1.91
C GLY A 31 18.32 13.89 2.49
N GLY A 32 18.62 12.67 2.03
CA GLY A 32 19.62 11.81 2.68
C GLY A 32 20.45 10.98 1.70
N PRO A 33 21.59 10.43 2.16
CA PRO A 33 22.35 9.46 1.38
C PRO A 33 21.48 8.25 1.04
N ALA A 34 21.82 7.57 -0.05
CA ALA A 34 21.18 6.31 -0.40
C ALA A 34 21.28 5.34 0.79
N LEU A 35 20.15 4.72 1.13
CA LEU A 35 20.13 3.66 2.13
C LEU A 35 20.94 2.45 1.61
N PRO A 36 21.57 1.68 2.50
CA PRO A 36 22.21 0.44 2.11
C PRO A 36 21.17 -0.54 1.57
N GLU A 37 21.58 -1.40 0.63
CA GLU A 37 20.70 -2.43 0.05
C GLU A 37 20.23 -3.46 1.09
N GLN A 38 21.03 -3.65 2.15
CA GLN A 38 20.70 -4.52 3.28
C GLN A 38 20.82 -3.76 4.60
N ALA A 39 19.85 -4.00 5.49
CA ALA A 39 19.92 -3.47 6.83
C ALA A 39 21.11 -4.09 7.58
N PRO A 40 21.94 -3.28 8.27
CA PRO A 40 23.04 -3.79 9.06
C PRO A 40 22.51 -4.64 10.22
N ALA A 41 23.11 -5.81 10.44
CA ALA A 41 22.77 -6.65 11.58
C ALA A 41 23.32 -6.04 12.89
N PRO A 42 22.55 -6.04 14.00
CA PRO A 42 23.08 -5.68 15.31
C PRO A 42 24.20 -6.63 15.73
N ALA A 43 25.25 -6.10 16.37
CA ALA A 43 26.43 -6.88 16.77
C ALA A 43 26.09 -8.11 17.63
N ASP A 44 25.22 -7.93 18.63
CA ASP A 44 24.81 -8.99 19.55
C ASP A 44 23.54 -9.73 19.09
N ASN A 45 23.00 -9.41 17.91
CA ASN A 45 21.85 -10.10 17.34
C ASN A 45 22.00 -10.28 15.82
N PRO A 46 22.89 -11.18 15.36
CA PRO A 46 23.06 -11.45 13.95
C PRO A 46 21.76 -11.89 13.28
N THR A 47 21.52 -11.35 12.09
CA THR A 47 20.40 -11.74 11.22
C THR A 47 20.60 -13.16 10.72
N THR A 48 19.56 -13.98 10.83
CA THR A 48 19.51 -15.31 10.22
C THR A 48 18.18 -15.48 9.49
N PRO A 49 18.08 -16.33 8.46
CA PRO A 49 16.82 -16.56 7.76
C PRO A 49 15.68 -16.98 8.70
N ALA A 50 15.98 -17.83 9.69
CA ALA A 50 14.99 -18.27 10.68
C ALA A 50 14.49 -17.12 11.57
N LYS A 51 15.38 -16.20 11.99
CA LYS A 51 14.98 -15.01 12.77
C LYS A 51 14.17 -14.03 11.94
N VAL A 52 14.47 -13.88 10.65
CA VAL A 52 13.69 -13.02 9.74
C VAL A 52 12.27 -13.57 9.61
N GLU A 53 12.12 -14.87 9.35
CA GLU A 53 10.80 -15.49 9.22
C GLU A 53 10.00 -15.42 10.54
N LEU A 54 10.65 -15.75 11.66
CA LEU A 54 10.02 -15.63 12.98
C LEU A 54 9.63 -14.18 13.28
N GLY A 55 10.53 -13.23 13.07
CA GLY A 55 10.28 -11.81 13.31
C GLY A 55 9.13 -11.27 12.46
N LYS A 56 9.03 -11.70 11.20
CA LYS A 56 7.90 -11.39 10.34
C LYS A 56 6.60 -11.94 10.93
N MET A 57 6.54 -13.21 11.32
CA MET A 57 5.34 -13.77 11.94
C MET A 57 4.90 -12.95 13.16
N LEU A 58 5.85 -12.62 14.04
CA LEU A 58 5.57 -11.86 15.26
C LEU A 58 5.12 -10.41 14.98
N TYR A 59 5.69 -9.75 13.97
CA TYR A 59 5.33 -8.38 13.57
C TYR A 59 3.84 -8.25 13.22
N PHE A 60 3.27 -9.30 12.63
CA PHE A 60 1.86 -9.38 12.24
C PHE A 60 0.97 -10.11 13.25
N ASP A 61 1.50 -10.58 14.38
CA ASP A 61 0.72 -11.39 15.34
C ASP A 61 0.01 -10.49 16.38
N PRO A 62 -1.33 -10.34 16.31
CA PRO A 62 -2.04 -9.49 17.26
C PRO A 62 -2.12 -10.11 18.67
N ARG A 63 -1.81 -11.40 18.83
CA ARG A 63 -1.81 -12.10 20.13
C ARG A 63 -0.73 -11.57 21.07
N LEU A 64 0.25 -10.81 20.56
CA LEU A 64 1.25 -10.13 21.39
C LEU A 64 0.67 -8.94 22.18
N SER A 65 -0.46 -8.38 21.75
CA SER A 65 -1.18 -7.37 22.53
C SER A 65 -2.02 -8.02 23.63
N SER A 66 -2.19 -7.32 24.77
CA SER A 66 -3.00 -7.81 25.89
C SER A 66 -4.46 -8.05 25.52
N THR A 67 -4.97 -7.34 24.52
CA THR A 67 -6.35 -7.48 24.01
C THR A 67 -6.46 -8.46 22.85
N GLY A 68 -5.33 -8.91 22.27
CA GLY A 68 -5.32 -9.78 21.11
C GLY A 68 -5.77 -9.09 19.80
N THR A 69 -5.79 -7.76 19.75
CA THR A 69 -6.36 -6.99 18.63
C THR A 69 -5.36 -6.08 17.90
N VAL A 70 -4.16 -5.86 18.46
CA VAL A 70 -3.15 -4.95 17.90
C VAL A 70 -1.84 -5.71 17.67
N SER A 71 -1.24 -5.50 16.51
CA SER A 71 0.11 -5.99 16.16
C SER A 71 1.05 -4.80 15.88
N CYS A 72 2.34 -5.06 15.66
CA CYS A 72 3.26 -4.00 15.25
C CYS A 72 2.87 -3.40 13.89
N ASN A 73 2.27 -4.19 12.99
CA ASN A 73 1.77 -3.73 11.69
C ASN A 73 0.52 -2.82 11.76
N SER A 74 -0.09 -2.65 12.94
CA SER A 74 -1.35 -1.92 13.06
C SER A 74 -1.20 -0.40 13.05
N CYS A 75 0.00 0.12 13.32
CA CYS A 75 0.33 1.55 13.32
C CYS A 75 1.28 1.88 12.17
#